data_AF-A0A0F9IYC7-F1
#
_entry.id   AF-A0A0F9IYC7-F1
#
_cell.length_a   1.000
_cell.length_b   1.000
_cell.length_c   1.000
_cell.angle_alpha   90.00
_cell.angle_beta   90.00
_cell.angle_gamma   90.00
#
_symmetry.space_group_name_H-M   'P 1'
#
loop_
_entity.id
_entity.type
_entity.pdbx_description
1 polymer ?
#
loop_
_entity_poly.entity_id
_entity_poly.type
_entity_poly.pdbx_seq_one_letter_code
_entity_poly.pdbx_strand_id
1 'polypeptide(L)' 'MLKATKLIMKKICDLHLHSKYSGGASRRINIYTLANNSKKKGVELLGTGDCLHPSWLIELKKELIEYSTG' A
#
# COMPACT_ATOMS: atom_id res chain seq x y z
N MET A 1 -6.17 -13.18 39.48
CA MET A 1 -5.62 -13.86 38.29
C MET A 1 -6.13 -13.10 37.05
N LEU A 2 -5.40 -12.08 36.60
CA LEU A 2 -5.80 -11.26 35.44
C LEU A 2 -5.44 -12.04 34.16
N LYS A 3 -6.45 -12.51 33.43
CA LYS A 3 -6.25 -13.08 32.09
C LYS A 3 -5.71 -11.97 31.19
N ALA A 4 -4.45 -12.06 30.79
CA ALA A 4 -3.90 -11.24 29.71
C ALA A 4 -4.68 -11.57 28.43
N THR A 5 -5.69 -10.78 28.12
CA THR A 5 -6.36 -10.83 26.82
C THR A 5 -5.32 -10.43 25.77
N LYS A 6 -4.83 -11.42 25.04
CA LYS A 6 -3.98 -11.25 23.85
C LYS A 6 -4.65 -10.20 22.95
N LEU A 7 -4.06 -9.01 22.84
CA LEU A 7 -4.47 -8.05 21.82
C LEU A 7 -4.16 -8.68 20.47
N ILE A 8 -5.19 -9.17 19.79
CA ILE A 8 -5.09 -9.57 18.39
C ILE A 8 -5.03 -8.26 17.60
N MET A 9 -3.83 -7.86 17.20
CA MET A 9 -3.65 -6.73 16.30
C MET A 9 -4.23 -7.10 14.94
N LYS A 10 -5.42 -6.58 14.63
CA LYS A 10 -6.04 -6.71 13.31
C LYS A 10 -5.56 -5.56 12.44
N LYS A 11 -4.91 -5.89 11.32
CA LYS A 11 -4.53 -4.93 10.28
C LYS A 11 -5.48 -5.05 9.10
N ILE A 12 -5.97 -3.93 8.59
CA ILE A 12 -6.71 -3.91 7.32
C ILE A 12 -5.72 -3.70 6.17
N CYS A 13 -5.71 -4.65 5.23
CA CYS A 13 -4.79 -4.66 4.11
C CYS A 13 -5.55 -4.68 2.79
N ASP A 14 -5.06 -3.91 1.81
CA ASP A 14 -5.54 -3.94 0.43
C ASP A 14 -4.36 -4.32 -0.47
N LEU A 15 -4.30 -5.59 -0.89
CA LEU A 15 -3.12 -6.17 -1.53
C LEU A 15 -3.23 -6.19 -3.07
N HIS A 16 -4.39 -5.84 -3.62
CA HIS A 16 -4.62 -5.79 -5.07
C HIS A 16 -5.08 -4.40 -5.46
N LEU A 17 -4.15 -3.64 -6.04
CA LEU A 17 -4.45 -2.38 -6.70
C LEU A 17 -3.74 -2.31 -8.05
N HIS A 18 -4.14 -1.34 -8.85
CA HIS A 18 -3.53 -1.05 -10.13
C HIS A 18 -2.89 0.35 -10.13
N SER A 19 -1.79 0.49 -10.85
CA SER A 19 -1.11 1.75 -11.10
C SER A 19 -1.85 2.60 -12.13
N LYS A 20 -1.42 3.85 -12.34
CA LYS A 20 -1.92 4.71 -13.42
C LYS A 20 -1.63 4.18 -14.84
N TYR A 21 -0.78 3.16 -14.97
CA TYR A 21 -0.41 2.55 -16.25
C TYR A 21 -1.35 1.43 -16.68
N SER A 22 -2.20 0.94 -15.76
CA SER A 22 -3.24 -0.03 -16.09
C SER A 22 -4.35 0.59 -16.92
N GLY A 23 -4.88 -0.18 -17.87
CA GLY A 23 -6.05 0.22 -18.67
C GLY A 23 -7.27 0.47 -17.79
N GLY A 24 -7.97 1.58 -18.02
CA GLY A 24 -9.15 1.95 -17.22
C GLY A 24 -8.85 2.48 -15.80
N ALA A 25 -7.58 2.56 -15.41
CA ALA A 25 -7.18 3.14 -14.13
C ALA A 25 -7.15 4.68 -14.17
N SER A 26 -7.29 5.31 -13.01
CA SER A 26 -7.22 6.76 -12.89
C SER A 26 -5.80 7.28 -13.10
N ARG A 27 -5.64 8.31 -13.95
CA ARG A 27 -4.35 9.00 -14.15
C ARG A 27 -3.82 9.70 -12.91
N ARG A 28 -4.65 9.89 -11.87
CA ARG A 28 -4.26 10.52 -10.59
C ARG A 28 -3.61 9.53 -9.60
N ILE A 29 -3.51 8.25 -9.94
CA ILE A 29 -2.86 7.25 -9.09
C ILE A 29 -1.36 7.55 -9.01
N ASN A 30 -0.88 7.82 -7.80
CA ASN A 30 0.54 7.95 -7.45
C ASN A 30 0.70 7.60 -5.96
N ILE A 31 1.95 7.47 -5.49
CA ILE A 31 2.22 7.07 -4.10
C ILE A 31 1.55 7.99 -3.07
N TYR A 32 1.58 9.30 -3.29
CA TYR A 32 0.96 10.28 -2.40
C TYR A 32 -0.57 10.12 -2.32
N THR A 33 -1.25 9.99 -3.46
CA THR A 33 -2.71 9.82 -3.49
C THR A 33 -3.13 8.48 -2.91
N LEU A 34 -2.38 7.41 -3.17
CA LEU A 34 -2.60 6.10 -2.56
C LEU A 34 -2.46 6.16 -1.03
N ALA A 35 -1.37 6.73 -0.51
CA ALA A 35 -1.11 6.85 0.93
C ALA A 35 -2.14 7.74 1.65
N ASN A 36 -2.59 8.84 1.02
CA ASN A 36 -3.61 9.70 1.62
C ASN A 36 -4.99 9.04 1.64
N ASN A 37 -5.35 8.31 0.59
CA ASN A 37 -6.64 7.64 0.53
C ASN A 37 -6.68 6.38 1.39
N SER A 38 -5.57 5.64 1.57
CA SER A 38 -5.52 4.51 2.50
C SER A 38 -5.78 4.95 3.93
N LYS A 39 -5.17 6.07 4.37
CA LYS A 39 -5.45 6.68 5.67
C LYS A 39 -6.94 7.01 5.85
N LYS A 40 -7.56 7.62 4.85
CA LYS A 40 -9.01 7.95 4.88
C LYS A 40 -9.89 6.70 4.90
N LYS A 41 -9.50 5.65 4.17
CA LYS A 41 -10.23 4.37 4.07
C LYS A 41 -10.03 3.49 5.31
N GLY A 42 -9.04 3.78 6.16
CA GLY A 42 -8.67 2.94 7.30
C GLY A 42 -7.87 1.70 6.89
N VAL A 43 -7.17 1.75 5.74
CA VAL A 43 -6.28 0.69 5.27
C VAL A 43 -4.87 0.98 5.76
N GLU A 44 -4.28 0.03 6.47
CA GLU A 44 -2.98 0.18 7.13
C GLU A 44 -1.83 -0.35 6.29
N LEU A 45 -2.10 -1.28 5.38
CA LEU A 45 -1.12 -1.84 4.45
C LEU A 45 -1.69 -1.88 3.03
N LEU A 46 -0.91 -1.38 2.08
CA LEU A 46 -1.20 -1.47 0.65
C LEU A 46 -0.19 -2.38 -0.03
N GLY A 47 -0.66 -3.24 -0.94
CA GLY A 47 0.16 -3.81 -2.00
C GLY A 47 0.53 -2.73 -3.01
N THR A 48 1.69 -2.81 -3.63
CA THR A 48 2.14 -1.80 -4.60
C THR A 48 1.34 -1.81 -5.90
N GLY A 49 0.81 -2.98 -6.27
CA GLY A 49 0.13 -3.20 -7.56
C GLY A 49 1.07 -3.04 -8.75
N ASP A 50 0.80 -3.75 -9.86
CA ASP A 50 1.54 -3.61 -11.13
C ASP A 50 3.07 -3.51 -11.01
N CYS A 51 3.70 -4.14 -10.01
CA CYS A 51 5.11 -3.91 -9.68
C CYS A 51 6.09 -4.41 -10.76
N LEU A 52 5.59 -5.19 -11.72
CA LEU A 52 6.31 -5.63 -12.91
C LEU A 52 6.24 -4.63 -14.07
N HIS A 53 5.39 -3.60 -14.00
CA HIS A 53 5.32 -2.55 -15.00
C HIS A 53 6.56 -1.64 -14.88
N PRO A 54 7.40 -1.50 -15.93
CA PRO A 54 8.70 -0.82 -15.82
C PRO A 54 8.61 0.61 -15.30
N SER A 55 7.68 1.41 -15.84
CA SER A 55 7.51 2.81 -15.41
C SER A 55 6.94 2.93 -14.00
N TRP A 56 6.14 1.95 -13.56
CA TRP A 56 5.60 1.96 -12.21
C TRP A 56 6.70 1.60 -11.21
N LEU A 57 7.50 0.57 -11.51
CA LEU A 57 8.63 0.18 -10.69
C LEU A 57 9.64 1.32 -10.48
N ILE A 58 9.89 2.14 -11.50
CA ILE A 58 10.73 3.34 -11.37
C ILE A 58 10.14 4.33 -10.36
N GLU A 59 8.84 4.59 -10.42
CA GLU A 59 8.15 5.46 -9.45
C GLU A 59 8.18 4.87 -8.04
N LEU A 60 7.91 3.57 -7.88
CA LEU A 60 7.99 2.88 -6.60
C LEU A 60 9.38 3.06 -5.97
N LYS A 61 10.45 2.83 -6.75
CA LYS A 61 11.84 3.00 -6.27
C LYS A 61 12.23 4.45 -5.98
N LYS A 62 11.59 5.42 -6.63
CA LYS A 62 11.84 6.85 -6.42
C LYS A 62 11.15 7.38 -5.17
N GLU A 63 9.94 6.91 -4.91
CA GLU A 63 9.04 7.49 -3.90
C GLU A 63 8.96 6.68 -2.61
N LEU A 64 9.35 5.40 -2.63
CA LEU A 64 9.36 4.52 -1.45
C LEU A 64 10.77 4.27 -0.95
N ILE A 65 10.87 4.06 0.36
CA ILE A 65 12.08 3.59 1.03
C ILE A 65 11.91 2.12 1.41
N GLU A 66 12.97 1.36 1.22
CA GLU A 66 13.02 -0.01 1.72
C GLU A 66 13.04 -0.01 3.25
N TYR A 67 12.23 -0.86 3.87
CA TYR A 67 12.14 -1.01 5.31
C TYR A 67 12.20 -2.50 5.67
N SER A 68 13.14 -2.86 6.54
CA SER A 68 13.30 -4.21 7.08
C SER A 68 13.64 -4.11 8.56
N THR A 69 13.08 -5.01 9.37
CA THR A 69 13.37 -5.11 10.81
C THR A 69 14.35 -6.23 11.16
N GLY A 70 14.84 -6.99 10.18
CA GLY A 70 15.58 -8.24 10.40
C GLY A 70 14.63 -9.42 10.56
#